data_AF-A0A1Q7FQU4-F1
#
_entry.id   AF-A0A1Q7FQU4-F1
#
_cell.length_a   1.000
_cell.length_b   1.000
_cell.length_c   1.000
_cell.angle_alpha   90.00
_cell.angle_beta   90.00
_cell.angle_gamma   90.00
#
_symmetry.space_group_name_H-M   'P 1'
#
loop_
_entity.id
_entity.type
_entity.pdbx_description
1 polymer ?
#
loop_
_entity_poly.entity_id
_entity_poly.type
_entity_poly.pdbx_seq_one_letter_code
_entity_poly.pdbx_strand_id
1 'polypeptide(L)'
;MSKGSIMALVLAGVLATTVAPVRAEKKSKDFEKGQAFCPSHVLVIGGTIIQAGRCYMLAVLRNDHGTFLAFLNPSVERSRGPIRLNSEDGRRVSTKVIYLVPIGASGISAAVIPVNTVRLVGIHEEDRDEDEGENDNDEHNNVGQGNQKVVLVVTGIPIPNLAVTFIVRL
;
A
#
# COMPACT_ATOMS: atom_id res chain seq x y z
N MET A 1 -70.41 -6.18 -35.17
CA MET A 1 -69.87 -4.93 -34.58
C MET A 1 -68.71 -5.31 -33.67
N SER A 2 -67.48 -5.08 -34.12
CA SER A 2 -66.25 -5.56 -33.49
C SER A 2 -65.16 -4.48 -33.60
N LYS A 3 -64.73 -4.01 -32.42
CA LYS A 3 -63.36 -3.68 -31.95
C LYS A 3 -62.42 -2.78 -32.78
N GLY A 4 -61.78 -1.86 -32.04
CA GLY A 4 -60.41 -1.38 -32.26
C GLY A 4 -60.33 0.15 -32.39
N SER A 5 -60.06 0.93 -31.34
CA SER A 5 -58.79 1.13 -30.62
C SER A 5 -57.70 1.80 -31.48
N ILE A 6 -57.47 3.10 -31.29
CA ILE A 6 -56.14 3.72 -31.40
C ILE A 6 -56.04 4.82 -30.34
N MET A 7 -55.50 4.47 -29.17
CA MET A 7 -55.04 5.42 -28.17
C MET A 7 -53.60 5.80 -28.54
N ALA A 8 -53.38 7.05 -28.94
CA ALA A 8 -52.07 7.55 -29.31
C ALA A 8 -51.19 7.67 -28.06
N LEU A 9 -50.09 6.92 -28.06
CA LEU A 9 -49.11 6.86 -26.99
C LEU A 9 -48.11 8.02 -27.18
N VAL A 10 -48.13 8.96 -26.23
CA VAL A 10 -47.20 10.10 -26.17
C VAL A 10 -45.81 9.57 -25.82
N LEU A 11 -44.88 9.60 -26.78
CA LEU A 11 -43.46 9.39 -26.52
C LEU A 11 -42.85 10.72 -26.03
N ALA A 12 -42.76 10.90 -24.72
CA ALA A 12 -41.88 11.88 -24.11
C ALA A 12 -40.55 11.18 -23.78
N GLY A 13 -39.53 11.39 -24.61
CA GLY A 13 -38.18 10.89 -24.36
C GLY A 13 -37.54 11.62 -23.18
N VAL A 14 -37.37 10.92 -22.06
CA VAL A 14 -36.52 11.37 -20.96
C VAL A 14 -35.10 10.90 -21.27
N LEU A 15 -34.24 11.83 -21.69
CA LEU A 15 -32.80 11.64 -21.76
C LEU A 15 -32.27 11.50 -20.34
N ALA A 16 -32.12 10.27 -19.86
CA ALA A 16 -31.37 9.99 -18.65
C ALA A 16 -29.88 10.17 -18.97
N THR A 17 -29.35 11.36 -18.66
CA THR A 17 -27.90 11.57 -18.61
C THR A 17 -27.37 10.83 -17.39
N THR A 18 -26.84 9.62 -17.59
CA THR A 18 -26.04 8.94 -16.58
C THR A 18 -24.75 9.72 -16.40
N VAL A 19 -24.72 10.63 -15.43
CA VAL A 19 -23.44 11.17 -14.93
C VAL A 19 -22.78 10.00 -14.22
N ALA A 20 -21.86 9.33 -14.90
CA ALA A 20 -21.02 8.32 -14.26
C ALA A 20 -20.33 8.98 -13.07
N PRO A 21 -20.36 8.39 -11.86
CA PRO A 21 -19.64 8.96 -10.73
C PRO A 21 -18.16 9.05 -11.12
N VAL A 22 -17.62 10.27 -11.10
CA VAL A 22 -16.19 10.51 -11.24
C VAL A 22 -15.56 9.86 -10.02
N ARG A 23 -15.09 8.62 -10.19
CA ARG A 23 -14.39 7.87 -9.16
C ARG A 23 -13.21 8.73 -8.71
N ALA A 24 -13.26 9.21 -7.47
CA ALA A 24 -12.18 9.99 -6.90
C ALA A 24 -10.87 9.23 -7.10
N GLU A 25 -9.89 9.87 -7.75
CA GLU A 25 -8.60 9.26 -7.99
C GLU A 25 -7.94 9.00 -6.64
N LYS A 26 -7.80 7.72 -6.33
CA LYS A 26 -7.14 7.24 -5.13
C LYS A 26 -5.74 7.83 -5.07
N LYS A 27 -5.43 8.59 -4.01
CA LYS A 27 -4.11 9.21 -3.86
C LYS A 27 -3.06 8.10 -3.74
N SER A 28 -2.15 8.07 -4.70
CA SER A 28 -1.07 7.08 -4.75
C SER A 28 0.27 7.76 -4.89
N LYS A 29 1.31 7.18 -4.29
CA LYS A 29 2.67 7.71 -4.34
C LYS A 29 3.70 6.60 -4.55
N ASP A 30 4.53 6.78 -5.57
CA ASP A 30 5.70 5.93 -5.80
C ASP A 30 6.92 6.42 -5.03
N PHE A 31 7.67 5.46 -4.51
CA PHE A 31 8.96 5.67 -3.86
C PHE A 31 10.02 4.82 -4.55
N GLU A 32 11.11 5.45 -4.95
CA GLU A 32 12.26 4.78 -5.54
C GLU A 32 13.06 3.99 -4.49
N LYS A 33 13.93 3.10 -4.98
CA LYS A 33 14.85 2.34 -4.13
C LYS A 33 15.76 3.27 -3.35
N GLY A 34 15.75 3.15 -2.02
CA GLY A 34 16.57 4.00 -1.13
C GLY A 34 16.05 5.43 -0.99
N GLN A 35 14.86 5.73 -1.51
CA GLN A 35 14.13 6.94 -1.16
C GLN A 35 13.63 6.83 0.29
N ALA A 36 13.65 7.96 1.00
CA ALA A 36 13.10 8.02 2.35
C ALA A 36 11.56 8.00 2.31
N PHE A 37 10.98 7.08 3.06
CA PHE A 37 9.56 6.95 3.34
C PHE A 37 9.25 7.55 4.71
N CYS A 38 8.43 8.60 4.77
CA CYS A 38 8.10 9.32 6.00
C CYS A 38 6.58 9.27 6.22
N PRO A 39 6.05 8.31 7.00
CA PRO A 39 4.62 8.20 7.22
C PRO A 39 4.10 9.41 8.00
N SER A 40 2.98 9.98 7.52
CA SER A 40 2.30 11.11 8.17
C SER A 40 1.55 10.69 9.44
N HIS A 41 1.20 9.41 9.56
CA HIS A 41 0.46 8.83 10.68
C HIS A 41 1.12 7.54 11.17
N VAL A 42 0.71 7.06 12.35
CA VAL A 42 1.25 5.81 12.90
C VAL A 42 0.73 4.65 12.05
N LEU A 43 1.64 3.81 11.55
CA LEU A 43 1.25 2.65 10.75
C LEU A 43 1.19 1.41 11.64
N VAL A 44 0.05 0.72 11.68
CA VAL A 44 -0.07 -0.58 12.32
C VAL A 44 -0.15 -1.68 11.27
N ILE A 45 0.86 -2.55 11.22
CA ILE A 45 0.95 -3.67 10.26
C ILE A 45 1.10 -4.98 11.04
N GLY A 46 0.03 -5.78 11.07
CA GLY A 46 -0.02 -6.97 11.92
C GLY A 46 0.19 -6.59 13.40
N GLY A 47 1.25 -7.10 14.02
CA GLY A 47 1.66 -6.76 15.39
C GLY A 47 2.74 -5.68 15.49
N THR A 48 3.17 -5.08 14.39
CA THR A 48 4.26 -4.09 14.36
C THR A 48 3.71 -2.67 14.24
N ILE A 49 4.16 -1.77 15.11
CA ILE A 49 3.78 -0.35 15.12
C ILE A 49 4.96 0.48 14.55
N ILE A 50 4.74 1.15 13.42
CA ILE A 50 5.71 2.06 12.81
C ILE A 50 5.37 3.50 13.20
N GLN A 51 6.32 4.17 13.84
CA GLN A 51 6.10 5.53 14.34
C GLN A 51 6.01 6.56 13.22
N ALA A 52 5.02 7.46 13.34
CA ALA A 52 4.93 8.72 12.59
C ALA A 52 6.08 9.68 12.96
N GLY A 53 6.35 10.65 12.09
CA GLY A 53 7.35 11.70 12.36
C GLY A 53 8.80 11.26 12.21
N ARG A 54 9.05 10.02 11.77
CA ARG A 54 10.37 9.51 11.43
C ARG A 54 10.37 9.04 9.97
N CYS A 55 11.49 9.23 9.30
CA CYS A 55 11.69 8.71 7.96
C CYS A 55 12.44 7.38 8.02
N TYR A 56 12.15 6.50 7.07
CA TYR A 56 12.72 5.17 6.96
C TYR A 56 13.18 4.93 5.53
N MET A 57 14.21 4.10 5.36
CA MET A 57 14.45 3.46 4.08
C MET A 57 13.87 2.06 4.10
N LEU A 58 13.18 1.68 3.03
CA LEU A 58 12.55 0.36 2.95
C LEU A 58 13.46 -0.64 2.24
N ALA A 59 13.55 -1.81 2.84
CA ALA A 59 14.30 -2.94 2.31
C ALA A 59 13.52 -4.23 2.51
N VAL A 60 13.87 -5.26 1.76
CA VAL A 60 13.45 -6.62 2.06
C VAL A 60 14.65 -7.39 2.60
N LEU A 61 14.45 -8.01 3.75
CA LEU A 61 15.39 -8.82 4.49
C LEU A 61 14.98 -10.30 4.37
N ARG A 62 15.91 -11.18 4.02
CA ARG A 62 15.69 -12.62 4.10
C ARG A 62 16.74 -13.28 4.99
N ASN A 63 16.29 -14.07 5.95
CA ASN A 63 17.11 -14.87 6.85
C ASN A 63 16.47 -16.27 7.03
N ASP A 64 17.03 -17.07 7.94
CA ASP A 64 16.55 -18.43 8.21
C ASP A 64 15.16 -18.47 8.87
N HIS A 65 14.66 -17.34 9.37
CA HIS A 65 13.32 -17.20 9.95
C HIS A 65 12.25 -16.76 8.95
N GLY A 66 12.64 -16.34 7.74
CA GLY A 66 11.70 -15.95 6.69
C GLY A 66 12.11 -14.68 5.93
N THR A 67 11.10 -14.05 5.32
CA THR A 67 11.26 -12.80 4.55
C THR A 67 10.48 -11.69 5.24
N PHE A 68 11.12 -10.53 5.40
CA PHE A 68 10.58 -9.41 6.16
C PHE A 68 10.73 -8.12 5.36
N LEU A 69 9.71 -7.26 5.42
CA LEU A 69 9.86 -5.85 5.10
C LEU A 69 10.58 -5.18 6.27
N ALA A 70 11.71 -4.55 5.98
CA ALA A 70 12.57 -3.91 6.96
C ALA A 70 12.51 -2.39 6.82
N PHE A 71 12.24 -1.72 7.94
CA PHE A 71 12.27 -0.27 8.07
C PHE A 71 13.62 0.11 8.66
N LEU A 72 14.51 0.64 7.81
CA LEU A 72 15.88 1.00 8.16
C LEU A 72 15.97 2.46 8.55
N ASN A 73 16.91 2.79 9.44
CA ASN A 73 17.33 4.17 9.63
C ASN A 73 17.89 4.76 8.32
N PRO A 74 17.46 5.96 7.86
CA PRO A 74 17.96 6.59 6.63
C PRO A 74 19.46 6.90 6.62
N SER A 75 20.13 6.90 7.78
CA SER A 75 21.59 7.02 7.88
C SER A 75 22.35 5.78 7.39
N VAL A 76 21.66 4.70 7.04
CA VAL A 76 22.29 3.55 6.38
C VAL A 76 22.79 3.96 5.00
N GLU A 77 24.02 3.59 4.67
CA GLU A 77 24.60 3.88 3.37
C GLU A 77 23.84 3.15 2.26
N ARG A 78 23.49 3.85 1.18
CA ARG A 78 22.78 3.24 0.04
C ARG A 78 23.71 2.29 -0.69
N SER A 79 23.46 1.00 -0.54
CA SER A 79 24.09 0.00 -1.38
C SER A 79 23.51 0.02 -2.79
N ARG A 80 24.37 -0.18 -3.80
CA ARG A 80 23.98 -0.36 -5.21
C ARG A 80 23.40 -1.76 -5.50
N GLY A 81 23.39 -2.65 -4.51
CA GLY A 81 22.93 -4.03 -4.67
C GLY A 81 22.55 -4.71 -3.35
N PRO A 82 22.25 -6.01 -3.39
CA PRO A 82 21.96 -6.78 -2.18
C PRO A 82 23.19 -6.84 -1.27
N ILE A 83 22.99 -6.62 0.03
CA ILE A 83 24.04 -6.67 1.05
C ILE A 83 23.92 -7.99 1.81
N ARG A 84 25.00 -8.77 1.86
CA ARG A 84 25.09 -9.99 2.66
C ARG A 84 25.21 -9.63 4.14
N LEU A 85 24.35 -10.17 4.99
CA LEU A 85 24.30 -9.82 6.42
C LEU A 85 25.54 -10.26 7.20
N ASN A 86 26.25 -11.28 6.72
CA ASN A 86 27.50 -11.75 7.32
C ASN A 86 28.73 -10.94 6.90
N SER A 87 28.60 -9.98 5.97
CA SER A 87 29.69 -9.04 5.66
C SER A 87 29.80 -7.94 6.73
N GLU A 88 30.89 -7.18 6.70
CA GLU A 88 31.06 -6.02 7.57
C GLU A 88 29.92 -5.00 7.37
N ASP A 89 29.59 -4.69 6.11
CA ASP A 89 28.47 -3.80 5.78
C ASP A 89 27.13 -4.37 6.24
N GLY A 90 26.93 -5.67 6.09
CA GLY A 90 25.74 -6.37 6.57
C GLY A 90 25.55 -6.22 8.08
N ARG A 91 26.64 -6.38 8.85
CA ARG A 91 26.63 -6.16 10.30
C ARG A 91 26.25 -4.71 10.62
N ARG A 92 26.81 -3.72 9.91
CA ARG A 92 26.46 -2.30 10.11
C ARG A 92 24.97 -2.05 9.85
N VAL A 93 24.44 -2.55 8.73
CA VAL A 93 23.01 -2.41 8.39
C VAL A 93 22.11 -3.09 9.42
N SER A 94 22.48 -4.28 9.92
CA SER A 94 21.69 -5.03 10.89
C SER A 94 21.44 -4.24 12.18
N THR A 95 22.41 -3.42 12.61
CA THR A 95 22.29 -2.55 13.80
C THR A 95 21.39 -1.33 13.59
N LYS A 96 20.99 -1.07 12.34
CA LYS A 96 20.19 0.11 11.94
C LYS A 96 18.77 -0.27 11.50
N VAL A 97 18.41 -1.55 11.61
CA VAL A 97 17.03 -2.02 11.43
C VAL A 97 16.20 -1.56 12.62
N ILE A 98 15.08 -0.89 12.35
CA ILE A 98 14.19 -0.35 13.39
C ILE A 98 12.97 -1.25 13.56
N TYR A 99 12.35 -1.64 12.45
CA TYR A 99 11.17 -2.51 12.47
C TYR A 99 11.28 -3.61 11.40
N LEU A 100 10.74 -4.78 11.73
CA LEU A 100 10.56 -5.91 10.81
C LEU A 100 9.09 -6.27 10.75
N VAL A 101 8.56 -6.38 9.54
CA VAL A 101 7.19 -6.82 9.27
C VAL A 101 7.27 -8.12 8.47
N PRO A 102 6.72 -9.24 8.97
CA PRO A 102 6.77 -10.51 8.27
C PRO A 102 5.99 -10.42 6.96
N ILE A 103 6.62 -10.83 5.85
CA ILE A 103 5.94 -11.09 4.59
C ILE A 103 5.46 -12.53 4.69
N GLY A 104 4.15 -12.73 4.90
CA GLY A 104 3.57 -14.04 5.20
C GLY A 104 4.07 -15.16 4.27
N ALA A 105 4.42 -16.31 4.86
CA ALA A 105 4.99 -17.47 4.17
C ALA A 105 3.99 -18.25 3.29
N SER A 106 2.70 -17.88 3.30
CA SER A 106 1.62 -18.53 2.57
C SER A 106 1.57 -18.11 1.08
N GLY A 107 2.63 -18.43 0.34
CA GLY A 107 2.64 -18.36 -1.14
C GLY A 107 3.41 -17.19 -1.76
N ILE A 108 3.84 -16.20 -0.99
CA ILE A 108 4.68 -15.11 -1.50
C ILE A 108 6.16 -15.53 -1.44
N SER A 109 6.51 -16.56 -2.23
CA SER A 109 7.91 -16.93 -2.50
C SER A 109 8.42 -16.26 -3.79
N ALA A 110 8.06 -15.00 -4.03
CA ALA A 110 8.35 -14.33 -5.30
C ALA A 110 9.36 -13.18 -5.16
N ALA A 111 10.07 -13.07 -4.03
CA ALA A 111 11.29 -12.27 -3.93
C ALA A 111 12.47 -13.25 -3.85
N VAL A 112 13.22 -13.43 -4.94
CA VAL A 112 14.50 -14.14 -4.94
C VAL A 112 15.51 -13.21 -4.28
N ILE A 113 15.44 -13.19 -2.96
CA ILE A 113 16.42 -12.58 -2.10
C ILE A 113 17.17 -13.76 -1.49
N PRO A 114 18.50 -13.84 -1.67
CA PRO A 114 19.24 -14.92 -1.04
C PRO A 114 19.09 -14.85 0.49
N VAL A 115 19.15 -16.01 1.14
CA VAL A 115 19.24 -16.07 2.60
C VAL A 115 20.43 -15.23 3.09
N ASN A 116 20.26 -14.61 4.25
CA ASN A 116 21.20 -13.69 4.87
C ASN A 116 21.56 -12.51 3.98
N THR A 117 20.54 -11.95 3.33
CA THR A 117 20.70 -10.78 2.45
C THR A 117 19.61 -9.76 2.73
N VAL A 118 19.98 -8.48 2.66
CA VAL A 118 19.06 -7.35 2.66
C VAL A 118 19.17 -6.58 1.35
N ARG A 119 18.05 -6.12 0.81
CA ARG A 119 18.00 -5.39 -0.46
C ARG A 119 17.04 -4.22 -0.37
N LEU A 120 17.50 -3.02 -0.73
CA LEU A 120 16.64 -1.84 -0.87
C LEU A 120 15.60 -2.06 -1.97
N VAL A 121 14.37 -1.62 -1.71
CA VAL A 121 13.24 -1.74 -2.64
C VAL A 121 12.54 -0.40 -2.82
N GLY A 122 11.89 -0.23 -3.97
CA GLY A 122 10.90 0.83 -4.11
C GLY A 122 9.58 0.35 -3.52
N ILE A 123 8.66 1.27 -3.27
CA ILE A 123 7.30 0.94 -2.89
C ILE A 123 6.29 1.85 -3.59
N HIS A 124 5.07 1.36 -3.76
CA HIS A 124 3.90 2.13 -4.15
C HIS A 124 2.95 2.19 -2.94
N GLU A 125 2.61 3.39 -2.51
CA GLU A 125 1.69 3.67 -1.41
C GLU A 125 0.34 4.09 -1.98
N GLU A 126 -0.75 3.49 -1.50
CA GLU A 126 -2.10 3.84 -1.90
C GLU A 126 -3.03 4.03 -0.69
N ASP A 127 -3.77 5.12 -0.65
CA ASP A 127 -4.75 5.39 0.42
C ASP A 127 -6.10 4.72 0.10
N ARG A 128 -6.54 3.72 0.87
CA ARG A 128 -7.89 3.13 0.76
C ARG A 128 -8.81 3.74 1.80
N ASP A 129 -9.86 4.39 1.33
CA ASP A 129 -10.98 4.76 2.18
C ASP A 129 -11.84 3.51 2.42
N GLU A 130 -12.28 3.31 3.66
CA GLU A 130 -13.37 2.37 3.93
C GLU A 130 -14.66 3.09 3.51
N ASP A 131 -15.27 2.67 2.39
CA ASP A 131 -16.62 3.08 2.03
C ASP A 131 -17.57 2.54 3.12
N GLU A 132 -17.75 3.28 4.21
CA GLU A 132 -18.86 3.05 5.12
C GLU A 132 -20.13 3.37 4.34
N GLY A 133 -20.96 2.35 4.14
CA GLY A 133 -22.22 2.46 3.41
C GLY A 133 -23.04 3.64 3.90
N GLU A 134 -23.39 4.48 2.92
CA GLU A 134 -24.34 5.59 2.93
C GLU A 134 -25.50 5.35 3.91
N ASN A 135 -25.45 6.02 5.06
CA ASN A 135 -26.65 6.42 5.77
C ASN A 135 -26.84 7.91 5.47
N ASP A 136 -27.84 8.18 4.64
CA ASP A 136 -28.37 9.51 4.42
C ASP A 136 -28.73 10.15 5.76
N ASN A 137 -28.06 11.24 6.10
CA ASN A 137 -28.64 12.58 6.30
C ASN A 137 -27.79 13.43 7.26
N ASP A 138 -27.75 14.71 6.90
CA ASP A 138 -27.48 15.88 7.72
C ASP A 138 -26.01 16.29 7.97
N GLU A 139 -25.59 17.21 7.11
CA GLU A 139 -24.85 18.45 7.41
C GLU A 139 -24.56 18.70 8.90
N HIS A 140 -23.30 18.54 9.32
CA HIS A 140 -22.58 19.46 10.21
C HIS A 140 -21.08 19.12 10.26
N ASN A 141 -20.25 20.16 10.33
CA ASN A 141 -18.79 20.12 10.42
C ASN A 141 -18.25 19.07 11.39
N ASN A 142 -17.55 18.08 10.85
CA ASN A 142 -16.35 17.51 11.45
C ASN A 142 -15.51 16.87 10.35
N VAL A 143 -14.20 17.12 10.40
CA VAL A 143 -13.20 16.41 9.60
C VAL A 143 -13.32 14.94 9.99
N GLY A 144 -14.11 14.19 9.22
CA GLY A 144 -14.28 12.76 9.36
C GLY A 144 -12.93 12.11 9.13
N GLN A 145 -12.22 11.84 10.22
CA GLN A 145 -11.06 10.99 10.23
C GLN A 145 -11.59 9.55 10.08
N GLY A 146 -12.07 9.23 8.87
CA GLY A 146 -12.40 7.87 8.49
C GLY A 146 -11.17 7.00 8.69
N ASN A 147 -11.37 5.74 9.08
CA ASN A 147 -10.29 4.79 9.28
C ASN A 147 -9.61 4.47 7.93
N GLN A 148 -8.70 5.35 7.51
CA GLN A 148 -8.02 5.22 6.23
C GLN A 148 -7.03 4.06 6.30
N LYS A 149 -7.14 3.15 5.34
CA LYS A 149 -6.25 2.00 5.22
C LYS A 149 -5.17 2.31 4.19
N VAL A 150 -3.93 2.41 4.64
CA VAL A 150 -2.81 2.59 3.70
C VAL A 150 -2.36 1.24 3.17
N VAL A 151 -2.12 1.16 1.87
CA VAL A 151 -1.59 -0.03 1.20
C VAL A 151 -0.18 0.21 0.71
N LEU A 152 0.78 -0.61 1.15
CA LEU A 152 2.15 -0.58 0.64
C LEU A 152 2.40 -1.76 -0.28
N VAL A 153 2.89 -1.50 -1.50
CA VAL A 153 3.25 -2.49 -2.52
C VAL A 153 4.74 -2.39 -2.83
N VAL A 154 5.48 -3.49 -2.70
CA VAL A 154 6.94 -3.50 -2.98
C VAL A 154 7.23 -3.53 -4.49
N THR A 155 8.12 -2.66 -4.99
CA THR A 155 8.47 -2.55 -6.41
C THR A 155 9.99 -2.75 -6.66
N GLY A 156 10.34 -3.25 -7.85
CA GLY A 156 11.72 -3.28 -8.34
C GLY A 156 12.57 -4.49 -7.96
N ILE A 157 11.97 -5.61 -7.57
CA ILE A 157 12.63 -6.92 -7.51
C ILE A 157 12.56 -7.55 -8.92
N PRO A 158 13.59 -8.26 -9.42
CA PRO A 158 13.65 -8.80 -10.80
C PRO A 158 12.62 -9.90 -11.10
N ILE A 159 11.62 -10.07 -10.24
CA ILE A 159 10.54 -11.01 -10.45
C ILE A 159 9.35 -10.17 -10.86
N PRO A 160 8.90 -10.31 -12.12
CA PRO A 160 7.77 -9.56 -12.62
C PRO A 160 6.58 -9.89 -11.72
N ASN A 161 6.02 -8.86 -11.07
CA ASN A 161 4.82 -8.93 -10.24
C ASN A 161 4.96 -9.47 -8.82
N LEU A 162 6.09 -9.26 -8.13
CA LEU A 162 6.03 -9.30 -6.67
C LEU A 162 5.28 -8.07 -6.16
N ALA A 163 3.96 -8.18 -6.00
CA ALA A 163 3.17 -7.26 -5.22
C ALA A 163 3.00 -7.84 -3.81
N VAL A 164 3.79 -7.37 -2.85
CA VAL A 164 3.47 -7.60 -1.44
C VAL A 164 2.60 -6.46 -0.98
N THR A 165 1.30 -6.71 -0.82
CA THR A 165 0.32 -5.74 -0.37
C THR A 165 0.16 -5.88 1.14
N PHE A 166 0.55 -4.85 1.88
CA PHE A 166 0.21 -4.74 3.30
C PHE A 166 -0.92 -3.77 3.47
N ILE A 167 -1.95 -4.15 4.20
CA ILE A 167 -3.02 -3.23 4.61
C ILE A 167 -2.66 -2.75 6.02
N VAL A 168 -2.38 -1.47 6.11
CA VAL A 168 -2.11 -0.76 7.34
C VAL A 168 -3.39 -0.11 7.82
N ARG A 169 -3.68 -0.18 9.11
CA ARG A 169 -4.70 0.66 9.73
C ARG A 169 -4.02 1.84 10.43
N LEU A 170 -4.53 3.03 10.16
CA LEU A 170 -4.17 4.28 10.82
C LEU A 170 -5.07 4.52 12.04
#